data_AF-A0A250JY98-F1
#
_entry.id   AF-A0A250JY98-F1
#
_cell.length_a   1.000
_cell.length_b   1.000
_cell.length_c   1.000
_cell.angle_alpha   90.00
_cell.angle_beta   90.00
_cell.angle_gamma   90.00
#
_symmetry.space_group_name_H-M   'P 1'
#
loop_
_entity.id
_entity.type
_entity.pdbx_description
1 polymer ?
#
loop_
_entity_poly.entity_id
_entity_poly.type
_entity_poly.pdbx_seq_one_letter_code
_entity_poly.pdbx_strand_id
1 'polypeptide(L)'
;MPEHHAWHQIRELNRRVTDLGEPFALTDELRALLRGTASEVAITPGEVAQALQDDASAAALLKEIAKRIRVGSRRLSRALTEANKRREEGDLEGARAPLQELLEREVVPFYRELAQLELDALDAQ
;
A
#
# COMPACT_ATOMS: atom_id res chain seq x y z
N MET A 1 7.97 10.07 -11.81
CA MET A 1 8.05 10.15 -10.35
C MET A 1 8.94 9.04 -9.82
N PRO A 2 9.86 9.28 -8.87
CA PRO A 2 10.65 8.25 -8.18
C PRO A 2 9.82 7.33 -7.23
N GLU A 3 8.52 7.59 -7.14
CA GLU A 3 7.46 6.80 -6.48
C GLU A 3 7.46 5.34 -6.97
N HIS A 4 7.95 4.31 -6.28
CA HIS A 4 8.60 4.18 -5.00
C HIS A 4 9.68 3.10 -5.21
N HIS A 5 10.92 3.48 -5.49
CA HIS A 5 12.01 2.50 -5.69
C HIS A 5 12.07 1.49 -4.53
N ALA A 6 11.87 1.96 -3.30
CA ALA A 6 11.77 1.12 -2.10
C ALA A 6 10.60 0.12 -2.16
N TRP A 7 9.41 0.49 -2.65
CA TRP A 7 8.28 -0.45 -2.76
C TRP A 7 8.52 -1.50 -3.85
N HIS A 8 9.26 -1.15 -4.90
CA HIS A 8 9.72 -2.14 -5.87
C HIS A 8 10.70 -3.13 -5.22
N GLN A 9 11.70 -2.63 -4.48
CA GLN A 9 12.64 -3.47 -3.74
C GLN A 9 11.92 -4.38 -2.74
N ILE A 10 10.94 -3.87 -1.99
CA ILE A 10 10.12 -4.67 -1.06
C ILE A 10 9.35 -5.77 -1.78
N ARG A 11 8.71 -5.46 -2.92
CA ARG A 11 7.96 -6.47 -3.69
C ARG A 11 8.88 -7.57 -4.20
N GLU A 12 10.04 -7.19 -4.74
CA GLU A 12 11.00 -8.16 -5.26
C GLU A 12 11.62 -9.02 -4.16
N LEU A 13 12.00 -8.40 -3.03
CA LEU A 13 12.50 -9.13 -1.86
C LEU A 13 11.43 -10.08 -1.30
N ASN A 14 10.18 -9.63 -1.18
CA ASN A 14 9.08 -10.48 -0.70
C ASN A 14 8.83 -11.66 -1.64
N ARG A 15 8.92 -11.46 -2.97
CA ARG A 15 8.80 -12.52 -3.98
C ARG A 15 9.90 -13.56 -3.82
N ARG A 16 11.16 -13.12 -3.67
CA ARG A 16 12.30 -14.02 -3.45
C ARG A 16 12.15 -14.86 -2.17
N VAL A 17 11.78 -14.23 -1.07
CA VAL A 17 11.64 -14.91 0.23
C VAL A 17 10.42 -15.83 0.28
N THR A 18 9.27 -15.38 -0.25
CA THR A 18 7.99 -16.10 -0.10
C THR A 18 7.73 -17.09 -1.23
N ASP A 19 7.98 -16.69 -2.48
CA ASP A 19 7.62 -17.48 -3.65
C ASP A 19 8.78 -18.38 -4.12
N LEU A 20 10.03 -17.91 -3.99
CA LEU A 20 11.23 -18.66 -4.37
C LEU A 20 11.90 -19.39 -3.19
N GLY A 21 11.47 -19.12 -1.96
CA GLY A 21 12.00 -19.76 -0.75
C GLY A 21 13.44 -19.37 -0.41
N GLU A 22 13.92 -18.22 -0.88
CA GLU A 22 15.25 -17.74 -0.55
C GLU A 22 15.35 -17.41 0.96
N PRO A 23 16.49 -17.73 1.60
CA PRO A 23 16.70 -17.40 3.01
C PRO A 23 16.68 -15.89 3.20
N PHE A 24 15.95 -15.44 4.22
CA PHE A 24 15.94 -14.05 4.65
C PHE A 24 16.97 -13.85 5.76
N ALA A 25 17.83 -12.86 5.61
CA ALA A 25 18.82 -12.46 6.61
C ALA A 25 18.72 -10.95 6.85
N LEU A 26 18.51 -10.54 8.10
CA LEU A 26 18.29 -9.15 8.44
C LEU A 26 19.60 -8.35 8.49
N THR A 27 19.96 -7.74 7.36
CA THR A 27 21.09 -6.81 7.27
C THR A 27 20.70 -5.39 7.67
N ASP A 28 21.67 -4.53 7.96
CA ASP A 28 21.40 -3.11 8.29
C ASP A 28 20.74 -2.35 7.14
N GLU A 29 21.08 -2.69 5.89
CA GLU A 29 20.41 -2.16 4.71
C GLU A 29 18.93 -2.56 4.67
N LEU A 30 18.63 -3.84 4.91
CA LEU A 30 17.24 -4.32 4.96
C LEU A 30 16.48 -3.74 6.15
N ARG A 31 17.13 -3.52 7.30
CA ARG A 31 16.52 -2.81 8.43
C ARG A 31 16.12 -1.39 8.05
N ALA A 32 17.00 -0.67 7.35
CA ALA A 32 16.71 0.69 6.89
C ALA A 32 15.56 0.71 5.87
N LEU A 33 15.59 -0.21 4.89
CA LEU A 33 14.53 -0.36 3.88
C LEU A 33 13.17 -0.66 4.54
N LEU A 34 13.10 -1.69 5.39
CA LEU A 34 11.87 -2.09 6.07
C LEU A 34 11.33 -0.97 6.95
N ARG A 35 12.19 -0.29 7.72
CA ARG A 35 11.78 0.83 8.58
C ARG A 35 11.23 2.01 7.78
N GLY A 36 11.91 2.39 6.71
CA GLY A 36 11.46 3.48 5.82
C GLY A 36 10.10 3.15 5.22
N THR A 37 9.99 2.00 4.55
CA THR A 37 8.75 1.64 3.86
C THR A 37 7.59 1.34 4.81
N ALA A 38 7.84 0.80 6.00
CA ALA A 38 6.80 0.58 7.00
C ALA A 38 6.03 1.86 7.36
N SER A 39 6.74 2.99 7.49
CA SER A 39 6.12 4.28 7.78
C SER A 39 5.21 4.76 6.64
N GLU A 40 5.61 4.52 5.38
CA GLU A 40 4.82 4.86 4.19
C GLU A 40 3.53 4.04 4.07
N VAL A 41 3.47 2.87 4.71
CA VAL A 41 2.29 1.98 4.69
C VAL A 41 1.55 1.92 6.02
N ALA A 42 1.70 2.96 6.86
CA ALA A 42 1.03 3.13 8.15
C ALA A 42 1.26 1.98 9.15
N ILE A 43 2.46 1.39 9.16
CA ILE A 43 2.91 0.52 10.25
C ILE A 43 3.63 1.39 11.28
N THR A 44 3.32 1.21 12.55
CA THR A 44 3.81 2.09 13.61
C THR A 44 5.30 1.85 13.90
N PRO A 45 6.04 2.87 14.37
CA PRO A 45 7.44 2.70 14.78
C PRO A 45 7.64 1.62 15.85
N GLY A 46 6.66 1.43 16.74
CA GLY A 46 6.69 0.38 17.77
C GLY A 46 6.62 -1.02 17.18
N GLU A 47 5.67 -1.28 16.27
CA GLU A 47 5.57 -2.55 15.54
C GLU A 47 6.85 -2.85 14.74
N VAL A 48 7.41 -1.83 14.09
CA VAL A 48 8.68 -1.95 13.36
C VAL A 48 9.83 -2.31 14.29
N ALA A 49 9.98 -1.59 15.41
CA ALA A 49 11.07 -1.84 16.35
C ALA A 49 11.02 -3.27 16.93
N GLN A 50 9.81 -3.78 17.20
CA GLN A 50 9.59 -5.15 17.65
C GLN A 50 9.90 -6.17 16.56
N ALA A 51 9.50 -5.91 15.31
CA ALA A 51 9.71 -6.84 14.22
C ALA A 51 11.14 -6.87 13.67
N LEU A 52 12.00 -5.89 14.01
CA LEU A 52 13.40 -5.85 13.57
C LEU A 52 14.38 -6.49 14.57
N GLN A 53 13.88 -7.25 15.55
CA GLN A 53 14.70 -7.93 16.56
C GLN A 53 15.38 -9.20 16.02
N ASP A 54 14.72 -9.91 15.10
CA ASP A 54 15.23 -11.16 14.52
C ASP A 54 14.76 -11.36 13.08
N ASP A 55 15.37 -12.33 12.38
CA ASP A 55 15.10 -12.61 10.98
C ASP A 55 13.65 -13.05 10.73
N ALA A 56 13.06 -13.84 11.63
CA ALA A 56 11.73 -14.39 11.45
C ALA A 56 10.65 -13.31 11.53
N SER A 57 10.74 -12.45 12.54
CA SER A 57 9.86 -11.30 12.74
C SER A 57 10.05 -10.24 11.64
N ALA A 58 11.27 -10.02 11.17
CA ALA A 58 11.53 -9.09 10.07
C ALA A 58 11.01 -9.60 8.73
N ALA A 59 11.09 -10.92 8.48
CA ALA A 59 10.44 -11.53 7.32
C ALA A 59 8.91 -11.42 7.38
N ALA A 60 8.31 -11.47 8.58
CA ALA A 60 6.88 -11.22 8.76
C ALA A 60 6.52 -9.74 8.47
N LEU A 61 7.34 -8.78 8.92
CA LEU A 61 7.18 -7.36 8.60
C LEU A 61 7.27 -7.13 7.08
N LEU A 62 8.26 -7.71 6.41
CA LEU A 62 8.39 -7.66 4.94
C LEU A 62 7.09 -8.09 4.25
N LYS A 63 6.52 -9.23 4.66
CA LYS A 63 5.27 -9.75 4.11
C LYS A 63 4.10 -8.79 4.33
N GLU A 64 3.99 -8.20 5.51
CA GLU A 64 2.90 -7.26 5.81
C GLU A 64 3.04 -5.96 5.02
N ILE A 65 4.25 -5.40 4.89
CA ILE A 65 4.50 -4.22 4.05
C ILE A 65 4.11 -4.53 2.60
N ALA A 66 4.64 -5.63 2.03
CA ALA A 66 4.34 -6.05 0.67
C ALA A 66 2.83 -6.28 0.45
N LYS A 67 2.16 -6.85 1.45
CA LYS A 67 0.71 -7.07 1.45
C LYS A 67 -0.05 -5.74 1.44
N ARG A 68 0.29 -4.75 2.27
CA ARG A 68 -0.39 -3.44 2.30
C ARG A 68 -0.26 -2.71 0.97
N ILE A 69 0.94 -2.70 0.38
CA ILE A 69 1.17 -2.15 -0.97
C ILE A 69 0.27 -2.83 -2.00
N ARG A 70 0.33 -4.16 -2.08
CA ARG A 70 -0.41 -4.93 -3.09
C ARG A 70 -1.92 -4.83 -2.92
N VAL A 71 -2.42 -4.91 -1.68
CA VAL A 71 -3.86 -4.87 -1.40
C VAL A 71 -4.40 -3.47 -1.60
N GLY A 72 -3.72 -2.44 -1.09
CA GLY A 72 -4.15 -1.05 -1.25
C GLY A 72 -4.19 -0.61 -2.72
N SER A 73 -3.16 -0.95 -3.50
CA SER A 73 -3.15 -0.71 -4.96
C SER A 73 -4.36 -1.33 -5.65
N ARG A 74 -4.70 -2.60 -5.33
CA ARG A 74 -5.85 -3.27 -5.95
C ARG A 74 -7.18 -2.66 -5.54
N ARG A 75 -7.33 -2.23 -4.28
CA ARG A 75 -8.55 -1.55 -3.83
C ARG A 75 -8.71 -0.21 -4.54
N LEU A 76 -7.65 0.58 -4.62
CA LEU A 76 -7.65 1.85 -5.36
C LEU A 76 -8.02 1.65 -6.83
N SER A 77 -7.35 0.74 -7.54
CA SER A 77 -7.66 0.48 -8.95
C SER A 77 -9.11 0.04 -9.18
N ARG A 78 -9.70 -0.73 -8.26
CA ARG A 78 -11.11 -1.13 -8.34
C ARG A 78 -12.04 0.06 -8.12
N ALA A 79 -11.78 0.87 -7.09
CA ALA A 79 -12.60 2.03 -6.78
C ALA A 79 -12.58 3.06 -7.93
N LEU A 80 -11.40 3.35 -8.49
CA LEU A 80 -11.26 4.23 -9.64
C LEU A 80 -11.98 3.70 -10.89
N THR A 81 -11.86 2.39 -11.17
CA THR A 81 -12.57 1.76 -12.30
C THR A 81 -14.09 1.91 -12.17
N GLU A 82 -14.63 1.62 -10.98
CA GLU A 82 -16.07 1.71 -10.74
C GLU A 82 -16.56 3.16 -10.75
N ALA A 83 -15.82 4.10 -10.15
CA ALA A 83 -16.14 5.53 -10.18
C ALA A 83 -16.19 6.06 -11.62
N ASN A 84 -15.15 5.75 -12.42
CA ASN A 84 -15.08 6.17 -13.82
C ASN A 84 -16.24 5.63 -14.65
N LYS A 85 -16.58 4.35 -14.47
CA LYS A 85 -17.73 3.74 -15.17
C LYS A 85 -19.04 4.48 -14.88
N ARG A 86 -19.31 4.78 -13.60
CA ARG A 86 -20.54 5.50 -13.22
C ARG A 86 -20.54 6.94 -13.72
N ARG A 87 -19.39 7.61 -13.71
CA ARG A 87 -19.23 8.94 -14.31
C ARG A 87 -19.55 8.92 -15.81
N GLU A 88 -19.08 7.92 -16.54
CA GLU A 88 -19.38 7.74 -17.97
C GLU A 88 -20.87 7.48 -18.24
N GLU A 89 -21.56 6.82 -17.30
CA GLU A 89 -23.01 6.60 -17.33
C GLU A 89 -23.82 7.85 -16.89
N GLY A 90 -23.14 8.91 -16.42
CA GLY A 90 -23.76 10.15 -15.92
C GLY A 90 -24.21 10.09 -14.45
N ASP A 91 -23.91 9.00 -13.74
CA ASP A 91 -24.23 8.79 -12.33
C ASP A 91 -23.09 9.32 -11.43
N LEU A 92 -23.02 10.65 -11.29
CA LEU A 92 -21.98 11.31 -10.49
C LEU A 92 -22.11 11.01 -8.98
N GLU A 93 -23.33 10.95 -8.46
CA GLU A 93 -23.59 10.56 -7.06
C GLU A 93 -23.10 9.12 -6.82
N GLY A 94 -23.44 8.19 -7.71
CA GLY A 94 -22.97 6.82 -7.64
C GLY A 94 -21.45 6.70 -7.80
N ALA A 95 -20.81 7.57 -8.58
CA ALA A 95 -19.35 7.56 -8.77
C ALA A 95 -18.57 7.88 -7.48
N ARG A 96 -19.17 8.63 -6.54
CA ARG A 96 -18.54 8.96 -5.23
C ARG A 96 -18.43 7.75 -4.30
N ALA A 97 -19.45 6.90 -4.29
CA ALA A 97 -19.58 5.78 -3.36
C ALA A 97 -18.35 4.84 -3.29
N PRO A 98 -17.79 4.33 -4.41
CA PRO A 98 -16.62 3.45 -4.36
C PRO A 98 -15.36 4.13 -3.79
N LEU A 99 -15.19 5.44 -3.99
CA LEU A 99 -14.06 6.20 -3.43
C LEU A 99 -14.23 6.43 -1.93
N GLN A 100 -15.45 6.72 -1.48
CA GLN A 100 -15.78 6.85 -0.06
C GLN A 100 -15.57 5.51 0.68
N GLU A 101 -16.05 4.40 0.12
CA GLU A 101 -15.83 3.05 0.70
C GLU A 101 -14.34 2.72 0.81
N LEU A 102 -13.54 3.12 -0.19
CA LEU A 102 -12.09 2.98 -0.12
C LEU A 102 -11.48 3.81 1.02
N LEU A 103 -11.88 5.07 1.15
CA LEU A 103 -11.39 5.99 2.19
C LEU A 103 -11.76 5.54 3.61
N GLU A 104 -12.83 4.77 3.80
CA GLU A 104 -13.17 4.20 5.10
C GLU A 104 -12.24 3.04 5.51
N ARG A 105 -11.70 2.31 4.54
CA ARG A 105 -10.98 1.03 4.78
C ARG A 105 -9.49 1.11 4.58
N GLU A 106 -9.03 2.02 3.72
CA GLU A 106 -7.63 2.11 3.35
C GLU A 106 -6.84 2.84 4.42
N VAL A 107 -5.70 2.26 4.80
CA VAL A 107 -4.83 2.77 5.87
C VAL A 107 -3.56 3.39 5.31
N VAL A 108 -3.15 2.99 4.09
CA VAL A 108 -1.93 3.50 3.45
C VAL A 108 -2.17 4.95 2.98
N PRO A 109 -1.46 5.94 3.53
CA PRO A 109 -1.71 7.35 3.26
C PRO A 109 -1.69 7.70 1.77
N PHE A 110 -0.72 7.17 1.03
CA PHE A 110 -0.60 7.41 -0.42
C PHE A 110 -1.87 7.00 -1.19
N TYR A 111 -2.46 5.83 -0.91
CA TYR A 111 -3.67 5.40 -1.61
C TYR A 111 -4.90 6.18 -1.18
N ARG A 112 -4.97 6.62 0.09
CA ARG A 112 -6.02 7.51 0.56
C ARG A 112 -5.97 8.86 -0.14
N GLU A 113 -4.77 9.42 -0.28
CA GLU A 113 -4.55 10.70 -0.98
C GLU A 113 -5.02 10.62 -2.43
N LEU A 114 -4.64 9.58 -3.17
CA LEU A 114 -5.09 9.40 -4.55
C LEU A 114 -6.62 9.22 -4.65
N ALA A 115 -7.24 8.52 -3.70
CA ALA A 115 -8.69 8.37 -3.66
C ALA A 115 -9.40 9.70 -3.35
N GLN A 116 -8.85 10.50 -2.44
CA GLN A 116 -9.38 11.82 -2.10
C GLN A 116 -9.27 12.78 -3.28
N LEU A 117 -8.15 12.78 -4.00
CA LEU A 117 -7.97 13.61 -5.20
C LEU A 117 -9.02 13.30 -6.28
N GLU A 118 -9.33 12.01 -6.53
CA GLU A 118 -10.39 11.66 -7.48
C GLU A 118 -11.77 12.07 -6.96
N LEU A 119 -12.02 11.93 -5.65
CA LEU A 119 -13.30 12.33 -5.06
C LEU A 119 -13.50 13.85 -5.16
N ASP A 120 -12.47 14.64 -4.83
CA ASP A 120 -12.49 16.09 -4.97
C ASP A 120 -12.72 16.52 -6.44
N ALA A 121 -12.16 15.77 -7.39
CA ALA A 121 -12.35 16.02 -8.82
C ALA A 121 -13.77 15.69 -9.31
N LEU A 122 -14.48 14.76 -8.68
CA LEU A 122 -15.90 14.51 -8.93
C LEU A 122 -16.78 15.60 -8.30
N ASP A 123 -16.38 16.10 -7.12
CA ASP A 123 -17.14 17.10 -6.38
C ASP A 123 -17.08 18.50 -7.00
N ALA A 124 -16.07 18.75 -7.82
CA ALA A 124 -15.89 19.99 -8.56
C ALA A 124 -16.66 20.07 -9.90
N GLN A 125 -17.45 19.04 -10.27
CA GLN A 125 -18.19 18.95 -11.54
C GLN A 125 -19.62 19.49 -11.48
#